data_AF-A0AAX2CB44-F1
#
_entry.id   AF-A0AAX2CB44-F1
#
_cell.length_a   1.000
_cell.length_b   1.000
_cell.length_c   1.000
_cell.angle_alpha   90.00
_cell.angle_beta   90.00
_cell.angle_gamma   90.00
#
_symmetry.space_group_name_H-M   'P 1'
#
loop_
_entity.id
_entity.type
_entity.pdbx_description
1 polymer ?
#
loop_
_entity_poly.entity_id
_entity_poly.type
_entity_poly.pdbx_seq_one_letter_code
_entity_poly.pdbx_strand_id
1 'polypeptide(L)'
;MSYQALYRTWRPQKFADVVGQKHVTKTLQNALLQEKASHAYLFSGPRGTGKTTIAKVFAKAINCEHAPVAEPCNECPACLGITQGSISDVLEIDAASNNGVDEIRDIRDKVKYAPSAVKYKVYIIDEVHMLSMGAFNALLKTLEEPPQHVIFILATTEPHKIPPTIISRCQRFEFRKISVHDIVERLETVVTNEGTKVENEALQIVARAAEGGMRDALSIIDQAISYSDEIVTTEDVLAVTGSVSQQYLGNLVECIRDNDVSRALRIIDDMMSKGKDPVRFMEDFIYYYRDMLLYQTSPQLEHMLERVIVDDQFRMLSEAMRPEVIYEIIHTLSKGQQEMKWTNHPRIFLEVVMVQLCQQFMVQANGTDRLQAIINRMQQLEKELADVKKNGVPAGVQQEVRETRTAPKPVRTGNMKIPVGRVHEVLKQAKRQDLEQLKSIWGELLGRLKSYNKVAFAVLLENSEPVAASEDSYVLAFQYEIHCKMASENREAMDTVEQILFELVGKRLNMIAIPKDHWGKIREEFLQREGGNSEESKEQRVDPLIEEAVKLVGQQLIEIKE
;
A
#
# COMPACT_ATOMS: atom_id res chain seq x y z
N MET A 1 -25.73 8.03 -35.85
CA MET A 1 -25.03 6.87 -35.25
C MET A 1 -24.92 7.15 -33.76
N SER A 2 -25.15 6.16 -32.90
CA SER A 2 -24.94 6.34 -31.46
C SER A 2 -23.48 6.65 -31.19
N TYR A 3 -23.20 7.70 -30.41
CA TYR A 3 -21.86 8.01 -29.96
C TYR A 3 -21.21 6.77 -29.32
N GLN A 4 -20.03 6.40 -29.78
CA GLN A 4 -19.29 5.24 -29.29
C GLN A 4 -18.00 5.75 -28.65
N ALA A 5 -17.87 5.53 -27.35
CA ALA A 5 -16.75 6.03 -26.55
C ALA A 5 -15.39 5.66 -27.17
N LEU A 6 -14.43 6.60 -27.14
CA LEU A 6 -13.15 6.46 -27.84
C LEU A 6 -12.39 5.20 -27.43
N TYR A 7 -12.42 4.82 -26.15
CA TYR A 7 -11.72 3.61 -25.67
C TYR A 7 -12.26 2.30 -26.27
N ARG A 8 -13.48 2.30 -26.82
CA ARG A 8 -14.06 1.15 -27.55
C ARG A 8 -13.69 1.20 -29.03
N THR A 9 -13.88 2.37 -29.66
CA THR A 9 -13.62 2.58 -31.09
C THR A 9 -12.14 2.40 -31.43
N TRP A 10 -11.27 2.92 -30.57
CA TRP A 10 -9.81 2.89 -30.74
C TRP A 10 -9.14 1.69 -30.07
N ARG A 11 -9.91 0.67 -29.65
CA ARG A 11 -9.35 -0.56 -29.09
C ARG A 11 -8.52 -1.27 -30.18
N PRO A 12 -7.20 -1.49 -29.96
CA PRO A 12 -6.31 -2.12 -30.94
C PRO A 12 -6.88 -3.41 -31.55
N GLN A 13 -6.83 -3.51 -32.88
CA GLN A 13 -7.29 -4.70 -33.62
C GLN A 13 -6.14 -5.56 -34.13
N LYS A 14 -4.92 -5.00 -34.23
CA LYS A 14 -3.67 -5.66 -34.59
C LYS A 14 -2.64 -5.49 -33.47
N PHE A 15 -1.59 -6.31 -33.44
CA PHE A 15 -0.51 -6.14 -32.46
C PHE A 15 0.31 -4.87 -32.74
N ALA A 16 0.44 -4.48 -34.01
CA ALA A 16 1.07 -3.21 -34.41
C ALA A 16 0.41 -1.96 -33.80
N ASP A 17 -0.89 -2.00 -33.52
CA ASP A 17 -1.63 -0.87 -32.94
C ASP A 17 -1.45 -0.76 -31.41
N VAL A 18 -0.78 -1.74 -30.79
CA VAL A 18 -0.59 -1.80 -29.34
C VAL A 18 0.61 -0.97 -28.93
N VAL A 19 0.35 -0.03 -28.02
CA VAL A 19 1.32 0.94 -27.54
C VAL A 19 2.08 0.42 -26.32
N GLY A 20 3.40 0.63 -26.28
CA GLY A 20 4.24 0.39 -25.10
C GLY A 20 4.57 -1.08 -24.76
N GLN A 21 4.02 -2.09 -25.47
CA GLN A 21 4.18 -3.51 -25.13
C GLN A 21 4.94 -4.33 -26.18
N LYS A 22 5.99 -3.75 -26.79
CA LYS A 22 6.74 -4.35 -27.91
C LYS A 22 7.32 -5.74 -27.60
N HIS A 23 7.74 -5.99 -26.35
CA HIS A 23 8.29 -7.30 -25.95
C HIS A 23 7.22 -8.39 -25.91
N VAL A 24 6.00 -8.06 -25.46
CA VAL A 24 4.88 -9.01 -25.41
C VAL A 24 4.40 -9.31 -26.83
N THR A 25 4.12 -8.26 -27.62
CA THR A 25 3.57 -8.42 -28.97
C THR A 25 4.51 -9.21 -29.87
N LYS A 26 5.81 -8.88 -29.89
CA LYS A 26 6.81 -9.60 -30.69
C LYS A 26 6.94 -11.07 -30.31
N THR A 27 6.86 -11.38 -29.01
CA THR A 27 6.97 -12.77 -28.54
C THR A 27 5.74 -13.58 -28.94
N LEU A 28 4.54 -13.00 -28.84
CA LEU A 28 3.30 -13.63 -29.30
C LEU A 28 3.27 -13.81 -30.82
N GLN A 29 3.68 -12.80 -31.59
CA GLN A 29 3.83 -12.89 -33.06
C GLN A 29 4.77 -14.03 -33.47
N ASN A 30 5.92 -14.16 -32.80
CA ASN A 30 6.86 -15.25 -33.05
C ASN A 30 6.27 -16.63 -32.71
N ALA A 31 5.53 -16.74 -31.60
CA ALA A 31 4.87 -17.98 -31.21
C ALA A 31 3.81 -18.42 -32.24
N LEU A 32 3.07 -17.46 -32.82
CA LEU A 32 2.10 -17.71 -33.90
C LEU A 32 2.78 -18.19 -35.18
N LEU A 33 3.83 -17.51 -35.63
CA LEU A 33 4.56 -17.87 -36.86
C LEU A 33 5.26 -19.23 -36.76
N GLN A 34 5.72 -19.60 -35.56
CA GLN A 34 6.37 -20.88 -35.32
C GLN A 34 5.39 -22.01 -34.99
N GLU A 35 4.08 -21.72 -34.91
CA GLU A 35 3.04 -22.66 -34.47
C GLU A 35 3.34 -23.28 -33.08
N LYS A 36 4.00 -22.53 -32.21
CA LYS A 36 4.39 -22.93 -30.84
C LYS A 36 3.56 -22.20 -29.79
N ALA A 37 2.25 -22.15 -29.99
CA ALA A 37 1.35 -21.59 -28.99
C ALA A 37 1.29 -22.51 -27.75
N SER A 38 1.33 -21.90 -26.56
CA SER A 38 1.10 -22.59 -25.28
C SER A 38 -0.39 -22.83 -25.08
N HIS A 39 -0.72 -23.85 -24.31
CA HIS A 39 -2.10 -24.12 -23.88
C HIS A 39 -2.61 -23.08 -22.86
N ALA A 40 -1.71 -22.39 -22.16
CA ALA A 40 -2.07 -21.40 -21.15
C ALA A 40 -1.10 -20.21 -21.10
N TYR A 41 -1.67 -19.02 -20.98
CA TYR A 41 -0.99 -17.74 -20.89
C TYR A 41 -1.45 -16.97 -19.66
N LEU A 42 -0.52 -16.37 -18.92
CA LEU A 42 -0.81 -15.47 -17.79
C LEU A 42 -0.33 -14.06 -18.12
N PHE A 43 -1.26 -13.15 -18.39
CA PHE A 43 -1.01 -11.75 -18.66
C PHE A 43 -1.14 -10.96 -17.35
N SER A 44 -0.02 -10.50 -16.81
CA SER A 44 0.05 -9.77 -15.54
C SER A 44 0.50 -8.33 -15.75
N GLY A 45 -0.14 -7.36 -15.12
CA GLY A 45 0.33 -5.97 -15.10
C GLY A 45 -0.76 -4.96 -14.78
N PRO A 46 -0.44 -3.67 -14.69
CA PRO A 46 -1.38 -2.62 -14.31
C PRO A 46 -2.64 -2.57 -15.19
N ARG A 47 -3.72 -1.98 -14.66
CA ARG A 47 -4.97 -1.75 -15.41
C ARG A 47 -4.70 -0.84 -16.61
N GLY A 48 -5.48 -0.98 -17.68
CA GLY A 48 -5.38 -0.11 -18.86
C GLY A 48 -4.16 -0.35 -19.78
N THR A 49 -3.24 -1.26 -19.45
CA THR A 49 -2.04 -1.59 -20.26
C THR A 49 -2.29 -2.47 -21.49
N GLY A 50 -3.55 -2.88 -21.72
CA GLY A 50 -3.93 -3.62 -22.93
C GLY A 50 -3.99 -5.15 -22.81
N LYS A 51 -3.89 -5.74 -21.60
CA LYS A 51 -3.93 -7.20 -21.37
C LYS A 51 -5.05 -7.92 -22.13
N THR A 52 -6.31 -7.57 -21.86
CA THR A 52 -7.50 -8.17 -22.48
C THR A 52 -7.58 -7.87 -23.98
N THR A 53 -7.07 -6.71 -24.41
CA THR A 53 -6.99 -6.36 -25.84
C THR A 53 -6.00 -7.25 -26.58
N ILE A 54 -4.78 -7.41 -26.07
CA ILE A 54 -3.79 -8.32 -26.66
C ILE A 54 -4.31 -9.75 -26.67
N ALA A 55 -5.01 -10.19 -25.61
CA ALA A 55 -5.64 -11.51 -25.57
C ALA A 55 -6.62 -11.73 -26.74
N LYS A 56 -7.47 -10.74 -27.03
CA LYS A 56 -8.39 -10.80 -28.18
C LYS A 56 -7.66 -10.75 -29.53
N VAL A 57 -6.64 -9.91 -29.67
CA VAL A 57 -5.83 -9.85 -30.90
C VAL A 57 -5.15 -11.20 -31.15
N PHE A 58 -4.60 -11.83 -30.11
CA PHE A 58 -4.02 -13.16 -30.19
C PHE A 58 -5.05 -14.22 -30.56
N ALA A 59 -6.23 -14.22 -29.92
CA ALA A 59 -7.33 -15.12 -30.26
C ALA A 59 -7.78 -14.99 -31.72
N LYS A 60 -7.74 -13.77 -32.28
CA LYS A 60 -8.01 -13.52 -33.70
C LYS A 60 -6.90 -14.05 -34.61
N ALA A 61 -5.64 -13.83 -34.25
CA ALA A 61 -4.52 -14.23 -35.09
C ALA A 61 -4.37 -15.76 -35.17
N ILE A 62 -4.56 -16.47 -34.05
CA ILE A 62 -4.45 -17.93 -34.02
C ILE A 62 -5.60 -18.65 -34.74
N ASN A 63 -6.77 -18.01 -34.80
CA ASN A 63 -7.97 -18.51 -35.49
C ASN A 63 -8.19 -17.86 -36.86
N CYS A 64 -7.25 -17.07 -37.36
CA CYS A 64 -7.35 -16.45 -38.67
C CYS A 64 -7.30 -17.54 -39.76
N GLU A 65 -8.18 -17.46 -40.76
CA GLU A 65 -8.18 -18.40 -41.90
C GLU A 65 -6.87 -18.40 -42.69
N HIS A 66 -6.13 -17.28 -42.67
CA HIS A 66 -4.81 -17.16 -43.29
C HIS A 66 -3.65 -17.66 -42.40
N ALA A 67 -3.90 -18.23 -41.23
CA ALA A 67 -2.85 -18.68 -40.32
C ALA A 67 -1.93 -19.76 -40.95
N PRO A 68 -0.63 -19.80 -40.59
CA PRO A 68 0.05 -19.01 -39.57
C PRO A 68 0.36 -17.57 -40.02
N VAL A 69 -0.03 -16.58 -39.21
CA VAL A 69 0.22 -15.15 -39.45
C VAL A 69 0.69 -14.48 -38.17
N ALA A 70 1.55 -13.45 -38.32
CA ALA A 70 1.93 -12.60 -37.19
C ALA A 70 0.79 -11.67 -36.76
N GLU A 71 -0.07 -11.27 -37.69
CA GLU A 71 -1.14 -10.30 -37.48
C GLU A 71 -2.48 -10.84 -37.98
N PRO A 72 -3.60 -10.60 -37.27
CA PRO A 72 -4.91 -10.96 -37.80
C PRO A 72 -5.26 -10.10 -39.01
N CYS A 73 -5.87 -10.70 -40.04
CA CYS A 73 -6.28 -9.97 -41.24
C CYS A 73 -7.42 -8.98 -40.96
N ASN A 74 -8.28 -9.25 -39.97
CA ASN A 74 -9.49 -8.48 -39.63
C ASN A 74 -10.54 -8.39 -40.76
N GLU A 75 -10.44 -9.24 -41.79
CA GLU A 75 -11.35 -9.27 -42.95
C GLU A 75 -12.04 -10.62 -43.12
N CYS A 76 -11.44 -11.72 -42.64
CA CYS A 76 -12.06 -13.04 -42.76
C CYS A 76 -13.22 -13.24 -41.76
N PRO A 77 -14.17 -14.15 -42.06
CA PRO A 77 -15.30 -14.48 -41.19
C PRO A 77 -14.90 -14.78 -39.74
N ALA A 78 -13.79 -15.50 -39.54
CA ALA A 78 -13.27 -15.78 -38.20
C ALA A 78 -12.85 -14.50 -37.44
N CYS A 79 -12.06 -13.61 -38.07
CA CYS A 79 -11.62 -12.38 -37.41
C CYS A 79 -12.78 -11.41 -37.15
N LEU A 80 -13.71 -11.28 -38.11
CA LEU A 80 -14.89 -10.43 -37.96
C LEU A 80 -15.82 -10.97 -36.87
N GLY A 81 -16.06 -12.28 -36.85
CA GLY A 81 -16.92 -12.91 -35.85
C GLY A 81 -16.38 -12.82 -34.43
N ILE A 82 -15.06 -12.94 -34.24
CA ILE A 82 -14.42 -12.74 -32.93
C ILE A 82 -14.52 -11.27 -32.50
N THR A 83 -14.36 -10.32 -33.43
CA THR A 83 -14.45 -8.88 -33.14
C THR A 83 -15.87 -8.49 -32.72
N GLN A 84 -16.89 -9.07 -33.36
CA GLN A 84 -18.30 -8.84 -33.06
C GLN A 84 -18.83 -9.68 -31.89
N GLY A 85 -18.07 -10.69 -31.43
CA GLY A 85 -18.48 -11.60 -30.37
C GLY A 85 -19.52 -12.65 -30.79
N SER A 86 -19.66 -12.91 -32.10
CA SER A 86 -20.60 -13.93 -32.62
C SER A 86 -20.04 -15.35 -32.57
N ILE A 87 -18.71 -15.51 -32.47
CA ILE A 87 -18.05 -16.82 -32.39
C ILE A 87 -18.03 -17.31 -30.93
N SER A 88 -18.82 -18.35 -30.66
CA SER A 88 -18.94 -18.97 -29.34
C SER A 88 -17.68 -19.71 -28.87
N ASP A 89 -16.71 -19.93 -29.75
CA ASP A 89 -15.45 -20.60 -29.42
C ASP A 89 -14.40 -19.67 -28.81
N VAL A 90 -14.62 -18.34 -28.85
CA VAL A 90 -13.78 -17.36 -28.14
C VAL A 90 -14.63 -16.71 -27.06
N LEU A 91 -14.42 -17.13 -25.82
CA LEU A 91 -15.18 -16.65 -24.67
C LEU A 91 -14.33 -15.69 -23.83
N GLU A 92 -14.85 -14.48 -23.64
CA GLU A 92 -14.33 -13.51 -22.66
C GLU A 92 -15.19 -13.59 -21.39
N ILE A 93 -14.56 -13.87 -20.26
CA ILE A 93 -15.20 -14.08 -18.97
C ILE A 93 -14.57 -13.12 -17.98
N ASP A 94 -15.40 -12.25 -17.40
CA ASP A 94 -14.98 -11.41 -16.29
C ASP A 94 -15.12 -12.20 -14.99
N ALA A 95 -13.98 -12.51 -14.35
CA ALA A 95 -13.96 -13.24 -13.09
C ALA A 95 -14.56 -12.44 -11.93
N ALA A 96 -14.67 -11.11 -12.03
CA ALA A 96 -15.32 -10.30 -11.01
C ALA A 96 -16.83 -10.59 -10.92
N SER A 97 -17.48 -10.86 -12.06
CA SER A 97 -18.90 -11.22 -12.12
C SER A 97 -19.17 -12.72 -12.09
N ASN A 98 -18.16 -13.54 -12.43
CA ASN A 98 -18.26 -15.01 -12.52
C ASN A 98 -17.23 -15.68 -11.60
N ASN A 99 -17.21 -15.32 -10.32
CA ASN A 99 -16.21 -15.80 -9.35
C ASN A 99 -16.52 -17.18 -8.73
N GLY A 100 -17.73 -17.70 -8.97
CA GLY A 100 -18.22 -18.94 -8.41
C GLY A 100 -17.53 -20.18 -8.98
N VAL A 101 -17.65 -21.28 -8.23
CA VAL A 101 -17.06 -22.57 -8.61
C VAL A 101 -17.85 -23.22 -9.73
N ASP A 102 -19.16 -22.99 -9.79
CA ASP A 102 -20.05 -23.67 -10.72
C ASP A 102 -19.91 -23.12 -12.15
N GLU A 103 -19.74 -21.80 -12.33
CA GLU A 103 -19.45 -21.21 -13.64
C GLU A 103 -18.15 -21.77 -14.24
N ILE A 104 -17.13 -21.94 -13.39
CA ILE A 104 -15.86 -22.52 -13.82
C ILE A 104 -15.97 -24.02 -14.12
N ARG A 105 -16.82 -24.76 -13.39
CA ARG A 105 -17.12 -26.16 -13.71
C ARG A 105 -17.82 -26.29 -15.06
N ASP A 106 -18.75 -25.40 -15.37
CA ASP A 106 -19.42 -25.36 -16.66
C ASP A 106 -18.42 -25.13 -17.80
N ILE A 107 -17.45 -24.24 -17.60
CA ILE A 107 -16.35 -24.05 -18.55
C ILE A 107 -15.57 -25.34 -18.72
N ARG A 108 -15.09 -25.94 -17.62
CA ARG A 108 -14.33 -27.19 -17.62
C ARG A 108 -15.05 -28.30 -18.39
N ASP A 109 -16.36 -28.40 -18.23
CA ASP A 109 -17.15 -29.44 -18.89
C ASP A 109 -17.33 -29.13 -20.39
N LYS A 110 -17.44 -27.85 -20.76
CA LYS A 110 -17.51 -27.37 -22.15
C LYS A 110 -16.18 -27.39 -22.91
N VAL A 111 -15.06 -27.40 -22.19
CA VAL A 111 -13.69 -27.43 -22.75
C VAL A 111 -13.42 -28.75 -23.51
N LYS A 112 -14.06 -29.85 -23.10
CA LYS A 112 -13.85 -31.18 -23.69
C LYS A 112 -14.33 -31.28 -25.15
N TYR A 113 -15.27 -30.43 -25.56
CA TYR A 113 -15.82 -30.44 -26.91
C TYR A 113 -14.91 -29.66 -27.87
N ALA A 114 -14.78 -30.19 -29.09
CA ALA A 114 -14.06 -29.54 -30.18
C ALA A 114 -14.70 -28.18 -30.55
N PRO A 115 -13.92 -27.22 -31.07
CA PRO A 115 -14.45 -25.94 -31.53
C PRO A 115 -15.36 -26.14 -32.75
N SER A 116 -16.37 -25.28 -32.88
CA SER A 116 -17.42 -25.41 -33.92
C SER A 116 -17.10 -24.60 -35.18
N ALA A 117 -16.54 -23.40 -35.03
CA ALA A 117 -16.34 -22.44 -36.11
C ALA A 117 -14.87 -22.11 -36.40
N VAL A 118 -13.96 -22.38 -35.46
CA VAL A 118 -12.55 -21.98 -35.54
C VAL A 118 -11.60 -23.12 -35.14
N LYS A 119 -10.29 -22.94 -35.36
CA LYS A 119 -9.28 -23.97 -35.10
C LYS A 119 -9.04 -24.22 -33.59
N TYR A 120 -9.07 -23.15 -32.80
CA TYR A 120 -8.82 -23.18 -31.36
C TYR A 120 -9.95 -22.53 -30.58
N LYS A 121 -10.36 -23.19 -29.51
CA LYS A 121 -11.28 -22.65 -28.50
C LYS A 121 -10.48 -21.84 -27.49
N VAL A 122 -10.73 -20.54 -27.40
CA VAL A 122 -9.95 -19.61 -26.57
C VAL A 122 -10.80 -19.10 -25.42
N TYR A 123 -10.31 -19.31 -24.19
CA TYR A 123 -10.93 -18.79 -22.97
C TYR A 123 -10.09 -17.63 -22.43
N ILE A 124 -10.62 -16.42 -22.50
CA ILE A 124 -10.03 -15.22 -21.93
C ILE A 124 -10.70 -14.96 -20.59
N ILE A 125 -9.98 -15.16 -19.49
CA ILE A 125 -10.48 -14.91 -18.14
C ILE A 125 -9.84 -13.62 -17.63
N ASP A 126 -10.60 -12.53 -17.60
CA ASP A 126 -10.15 -11.23 -17.10
C ASP A 126 -10.31 -11.12 -15.58
N GLU A 127 -9.43 -10.35 -14.96
CA GLU A 127 -9.28 -10.20 -13.50
C GLU A 127 -9.30 -11.54 -12.74
N VAL A 128 -8.56 -12.54 -13.23
CA VAL A 128 -8.58 -13.92 -12.70
C VAL A 128 -8.28 -14.03 -11.19
N HIS A 129 -7.63 -13.02 -10.59
CA HIS A 129 -7.41 -12.97 -9.14
C HIS A 129 -8.70 -12.84 -8.31
N MET A 130 -9.83 -12.51 -8.95
CA MET A 130 -11.15 -12.43 -8.33
C MET A 130 -11.83 -13.80 -8.21
N LEU A 131 -11.29 -14.85 -8.81
CA LEU A 131 -11.81 -16.21 -8.68
C LEU A 131 -11.66 -16.75 -7.26
N SER A 132 -12.67 -17.48 -6.79
CA SER A 132 -12.59 -18.22 -5.53
C SER A 132 -11.53 -19.34 -5.59
N MET A 133 -10.99 -19.75 -4.44
CA MET A 133 -10.04 -20.88 -4.39
C MET A 133 -10.64 -22.18 -4.93
N GLY A 134 -11.93 -22.41 -4.72
CA GLY A 134 -12.65 -23.55 -5.30
C GLY A 134 -12.67 -23.52 -6.83
N ALA A 135 -12.83 -22.33 -7.41
CA ALA A 135 -12.80 -22.10 -8.84
C ALA A 135 -11.39 -22.34 -9.43
N PHE A 136 -10.34 -21.86 -8.77
CA PHE A 136 -8.95 -22.18 -9.17
C PHE A 136 -8.69 -23.69 -9.19
N ASN A 137 -9.13 -24.42 -8.16
CA ASN A 137 -8.97 -25.87 -8.09
C ASN A 137 -9.76 -26.60 -9.19
N ALA A 138 -10.90 -26.06 -9.62
CA ALA A 138 -11.65 -26.61 -10.73
C ALA A 138 -10.92 -26.44 -12.08
N LEU A 139 -10.16 -25.35 -12.26
CA LEU A 139 -9.32 -25.10 -13.45
C LEU A 139 -8.04 -25.94 -13.47
N LEU A 140 -7.48 -26.32 -12.31
CA LEU A 140 -6.19 -27.01 -12.22
C LEU A 140 -6.12 -28.26 -13.09
N LYS A 141 -7.13 -29.13 -13.02
CA LYS A 141 -7.18 -30.36 -13.82
C LYS A 141 -7.11 -30.09 -15.31
N THR A 142 -7.74 -29.01 -15.76
CA THR A 142 -7.78 -28.61 -17.17
C THR A 142 -6.50 -27.95 -17.64
N LEU A 143 -5.83 -27.21 -16.74
CA LEU A 143 -4.52 -26.62 -17.04
C LEU A 143 -3.40 -27.67 -16.99
N GLU A 144 -3.57 -28.75 -16.24
CA GLU A 144 -2.64 -29.89 -16.19
C GLU A 144 -2.73 -30.77 -17.44
N GLU A 145 -3.94 -31.09 -17.87
CA GLU A 145 -4.19 -31.95 -19.04
C GLU A 145 -5.14 -31.24 -20.04
N PRO A 146 -4.68 -30.14 -20.68
CA PRO A 146 -5.50 -29.38 -21.61
C PRO A 146 -5.71 -30.14 -22.91
N PRO A 147 -6.93 -30.14 -23.48
CA PRO A 147 -7.13 -30.60 -24.85
C PRO A 147 -6.32 -29.76 -25.84
N GLN A 148 -5.81 -30.38 -26.91
CA GLN A 148 -4.91 -29.71 -27.89
C GLN A 148 -5.57 -28.52 -28.60
N HIS A 149 -6.90 -28.48 -28.67
CA HIS A 149 -7.67 -27.42 -29.33
C HIS A 149 -8.04 -26.27 -28.39
N VAL A 150 -7.60 -26.27 -27.12
CA VAL A 150 -7.99 -25.26 -26.11
C VAL A 150 -6.82 -24.41 -25.69
N ILE A 151 -7.05 -23.11 -25.60
CA ILE A 151 -6.08 -22.13 -25.10
C ILE A 151 -6.72 -21.26 -24.01
N PHE A 152 -6.07 -21.18 -22.86
CA PHE A 152 -6.44 -20.28 -21.77
C PHE A 152 -5.57 -19.03 -21.78
N ILE A 153 -6.21 -17.87 -21.63
CA ILE A 153 -5.53 -16.58 -21.43
C ILE A 153 -6.09 -15.98 -20.15
N LEU A 154 -5.29 -16.00 -19.10
CA LEU A 154 -5.62 -15.47 -17.79
C LEU A 154 -5.04 -14.06 -17.68
N ALA A 155 -5.87 -13.04 -17.45
CA ALA A 155 -5.42 -11.67 -17.25
C ALA A 155 -5.63 -11.24 -15.79
N THR A 156 -4.62 -10.58 -15.19
CA THR A 156 -4.71 -10.10 -13.81
C THR A 156 -3.93 -8.81 -13.60
N THR A 157 -4.46 -7.94 -12.75
CA THR A 157 -3.73 -6.79 -12.19
C THR A 157 -2.92 -7.15 -10.94
N GLU A 158 -3.27 -8.24 -10.25
CA GLU A 158 -2.66 -8.67 -8.99
C GLU A 158 -2.09 -10.10 -9.10
N PRO A 159 -0.87 -10.27 -9.67
CA PRO A 159 -0.30 -11.61 -9.87
C PRO A 159 0.00 -12.35 -8.56
N HIS A 160 0.21 -11.63 -7.45
CA HIS A 160 0.52 -12.20 -6.14
C HIS A 160 -0.67 -12.93 -5.48
N LYS A 161 -1.90 -12.64 -5.92
CA LYS A 161 -3.11 -13.33 -5.47
C LYS A 161 -3.34 -14.65 -6.20
N ILE A 162 -2.59 -14.91 -7.28
CA ILE A 162 -2.75 -16.13 -8.07
C ILE A 162 -1.96 -17.27 -7.41
N PRO A 163 -2.57 -18.46 -7.22
CA PRO A 163 -1.87 -19.61 -6.67
C PRO A 163 -0.62 -19.97 -7.51
N PRO A 164 0.54 -20.25 -6.87
CA PRO A 164 1.76 -20.65 -7.59
C PRO A 164 1.57 -21.88 -8.49
N THR A 165 0.62 -22.75 -8.14
CA THR A 165 0.23 -23.94 -8.92
C THR A 165 -0.35 -23.59 -10.29
N ILE A 166 -1.02 -22.44 -10.43
CA ILE A 166 -1.52 -21.94 -11.71
C ILE A 166 -0.39 -21.27 -12.49
N ILE A 167 0.40 -20.45 -11.79
CA ILE A 167 1.51 -19.70 -12.40
C ILE A 167 2.51 -20.66 -13.05
N SER A 168 2.84 -21.78 -12.42
CA SER A 168 3.80 -22.76 -12.95
C SER A 168 3.35 -23.46 -14.23
N ARG A 169 2.06 -23.41 -14.56
CA ARG A 169 1.45 -24.04 -15.74
C ARG A 169 1.14 -23.04 -16.85
N CYS A 170 1.37 -21.76 -16.62
CA CYS A 170 1.10 -20.71 -17.59
C CYS A 170 2.40 -20.10 -18.12
N GLN A 171 2.42 -19.75 -19.41
CA GLN A 171 3.45 -18.86 -19.93
C GLN A 171 3.16 -17.43 -19.46
N ARG A 172 4.03 -16.88 -18.62
CA ARG A 172 3.84 -15.54 -18.03
C ARG A 172 4.31 -14.43 -18.97
N PHE A 173 3.47 -13.43 -19.14
CA PHE A 173 3.76 -12.18 -19.83
C PHE A 173 3.50 -11.00 -18.90
N GLU A 174 4.52 -10.18 -18.70
CA GLU A 174 4.46 -9.00 -17.84
C GLU A 174 4.28 -7.73 -18.66
N PHE A 175 3.17 -7.04 -18.41
CA PHE A 175 2.79 -5.79 -19.04
C PHE A 175 3.29 -4.64 -18.17
N ARG A 176 3.96 -3.68 -18.79
CA ARG A 176 4.53 -2.53 -18.10
C ARG A 176 3.59 -1.32 -18.21
N LYS A 177 3.74 -0.34 -17.32
CA LYS A 177 3.08 0.96 -17.51
C LYS A 177 3.52 1.55 -18.86
N ILE A 178 2.57 2.10 -19.61
CA ILE A 178 2.87 2.78 -20.87
C ILE A 178 3.54 4.12 -20.53
N SER A 179 4.58 4.51 -21.27
CA SER A 179 5.25 5.77 -21.02
C SER A 179 4.34 6.95 -21.35
N VAL A 180 4.55 8.10 -20.68
CA VAL A 180 3.80 9.33 -20.96
C VAL A 180 3.95 9.72 -22.43
N HIS A 181 5.16 9.62 -22.98
CA HIS A 181 5.44 9.92 -24.39
C HIS A 181 4.62 9.04 -25.35
N ASP A 182 4.62 7.72 -25.14
CA ASP A 182 3.87 6.80 -26.00
C ASP A 182 2.35 7.04 -25.91
N ILE A 183 1.83 7.43 -24.72
CA ILE A 183 0.40 7.79 -24.57
C ILE A 183 0.10 9.06 -25.36
N VAL A 184 0.93 10.11 -25.24
CA VAL A 184 0.72 11.37 -25.96
C VAL A 184 0.71 11.14 -27.48
N GLU A 185 1.70 10.43 -28.02
CA GLU A 185 1.78 10.11 -29.46
C GLU A 185 0.50 9.39 -29.94
N ARG A 186 -0.01 8.47 -29.12
CA ARG A 186 -1.25 7.76 -29.43
C ARG A 186 -2.48 8.68 -29.36
N LEU A 187 -2.57 9.55 -28.36
CA LEU A 187 -3.67 10.51 -28.24
C LEU A 187 -3.68 11.51 -29.39
N GLU A 188 -2.51 12.01 -29.82
CA GLU A 188 -2.38 12.87 -31.00
C GLU A 188 -2.94 12.21 -32.24
N THR A 189 -2.60 10.92 -32.46
CA THR A 189 -3.13 10.13 -33.57
C THR A 189 -4.66 10.03 -33.50
N VAL A 190 -5.22 9.77 -32.31
CA VAL A 190 -6.67 9.62 -32.10
C VAL A 190 -7.38 10.94 -32.39
N VAL A 191 -6.95 12.02 -31.74
CA VAL A 191 -7.54 13.36 -31.86
C VAL A 191 -7.50 13.89 -33.29
N THR A 192 -6.38 13.67 -34.00
CA THR A 192 -6.24 14.08 -35.40
C THR A 192 -7.21 13.34 -36.32
N ASN A 193 -7.48 12.06 -36.06
CA ASN A 193 -8.43 11.27 -36.84
C ASN A 193 -9.90 11.61 -36.52
N GLU A 194 -10.20 11.97 -35.28
CA GLU A 194 -11.53 12.46 -34.88
C GLU A 194 -11.80 13.90 -35.37
N GLY A 195 -10.76 14.63 -35.77
CA GLY A 195 -10.87 16.01 -36.27
C GLY A 195 -11.03 17.06 -35.16
N THR A 196 -10.70 16.72 -33.92
CA THR A 196 -10.79 17.63 -32.77
C THR A 196 -9.49 18.41 -32.58
N LYS A 197 -9.57 19.66 -32.16
CA LYS A 197 -8.40 20.46 -31.80
C LYS A 197 -8.13 20.33 -30.30
N VAL A 198 -6.91 19.98 -29.93
CA VAL A 198 -6.50 19.81 -28.53
C VAL A 198 -5.15 20.47 -28.33
N GLU A 199 -4.97 21.19 -27.23
CA GLU A 199 -3.68 21.75 -26.84
C GLU A 199 -2.67 20.65 -26.47
N ASN A 200 -1.42 20.79 -26.88
CA ASN A 200 -0.39 19.78 -26.59
C ASN A 200 -0.18 19.59 -25.06
N GLU A 201 -0.21 20.68 -24.31
CA GLU A 201 -0.14 20.62 -22.85
C GLU A 201 -1.31 19.84 -22.23
N ALA A 202 -2.52 19.96 -22.80
CA ALA A 202 -3.68 19.20 -22.36
C ALA A 202 -3.45 17.69 -22.54
N LEU A 203 -2.86 17.25 -23.67
CA LEU A 203 -2.51 15.85 -23.90
C LEU A 203 -1.49 15.32 -22.88
N GLN A 204 -0.51 16.14 -22.49
CA GLN A 204 0.44 15.77 -21.44
C GLN A 204 -0.24 15.57 -20.09
N ILE A 205 -1.18 16.45 -19.72
CA ILE A 205 -1.94 16.32 -18.47
C ILE A 205 -2.77 15.04 -18.50
N VAL A 206 -3.45 14.73 -19.62
CA VAL A 206 -4.20 13.47 -19.78
C VAL A 206 -3.29 12.26 -19.62
N ALA A 207 -2.13 12.25 -20.27
CA ALA A 207 -1.19 11.14 -20.23
C ALA A 207 -0.64 10.88 -18.82
N ARG A 208 -0.34 11.95 -18.06
CA ARG A 208 0.08 11.85 -16.65
C ARG A 208 -1.08 11.35 -15.77
N ALA A 209 -2.28 11.92 -15.93
CA ALA A 209 -3.47 11.53 -15.18
C ALA A 209 -3.92 10.08 -15.42
N ALA A 210 -3.50 9.47 -16.53
CA ALA A 210 -3.79 8.08 -16.86
C ALA A 210 -2.85 7.05 -16.21
N GLU A 211 -1.77 7.48 -15.55
CA GLU A 211 -0.81 6.63 -14.82
C GLU A 211 -0.29 5.40 -15.59
N GLY A 212 -0.17 5.51 -16.90
CA GLY A 212 0.30 4.43 -17.78
C GLY A 212 -0.80 3.51 -18.34
N GLY A 213 -2.08 3.83 -18.13
CA GLY A 213 -3.23 3.12 -18.68
C GLY A 213 -3.83 3.80 -19.91
N MET A 214 -3.72 3.20 -21.10
CA MET A 214 -4.26 3.79 -22.34
C MET A 214 -5.78 3.91 -22.31
N ARG A 215 -6.48 2.96 -21.67
CA ARG A 215 -7.95 3.02 -21.53
C ARG A 215 -8.39 4.25 -20.74
N ASP A 216 -7.67 4.57 -19.67
CA ASP A 216 -7.99 5.70 -18.81
C ASP A 216 -7.64 7.01 -19.54
N ALA A 217 -6.51 7.07 -20.25
CA ALA A 217 -6.16 8.20 -21.11
C ALA A 217 -7.24 8.50 -22.18
N LEU A 218 -7.71 7.46 -22.89
CA LEU A 218 -8.78 7.59 -23.87
C LEU A 218 -10.10 8.01 -23.22
N SER A 219 -10.39 7.60 -21.99
CA SER A 219 -11.62 7.96 -21.30
C SER A 219 -11.60 9.42 -20.83
N ILE A 220 -10.45 9.89 -20.33
CA ILE A 220 -10.27 11.27 -19.88
C ILE A 220 -10.36 12.24 -21.07
N ILE A 221 -9.69 11.93 -22.19
CA ILE A 221 -9.78 12.81 -23.38
C ILE A 221 -11.20 12.82 -23.97
N ASP A 222 -11.89 11.68 -23.99
CA ASP A 222 -13.28 11.55 -24.44
C ASP A 222 -14.23 12.45 -23.63
N GLN A 223 -14.04 12.47 -22.31
CA GLN A 223 -14.75 13.37 -21.40
C GLN A 223 -14.36 14.84 -21.61
N ALA A 224 -13.09 15.14 -21.82
CA ALA A 224 -12.61 16.50 -22.06
C ALA A 224 -13.17 17.07 -23.38
N ILE A 225 -13.20 16.27 -24.45
CA ILE A 225 -13.83 16.62 -25.73
C ILE A 225 -15.32 16.89 -25.56
N SER A 226 -16.00 16.10 -24.72
CA SER A 226 -17.44 16.28 -24.44
C SER A 226 -17.73 17.50 -23.56
N TYR A 227 -16.75 17.96 -22.79
CA TYR A 227 -16.87 19.11 -21.90
C TYR A 227 -16.51 20.44 -22.59
N SER A 228 -15.51 20.41 -23.47
CA SER A 228 -15.06 21.56 -24.25
C SER A 228 -16.01 21.90 -25.39
N ASP A 229 -15.97 23.16 -25.85
CA ASP A 229 -16.69 23.58 -27.05
C ASP A 229 -15.94 23.16 -28.35
N GLU A 230 -15.06 24.04 -28.89
CA GLU A 230 -14.36 23.79 -30.16
C GLU A 230 -12.93 23.27 -30.00
N ILE A 231 -12.26 23.62 -28.89
CA ILE A 231 -10.87 23.27 -28.62
C ILE A 231 -10.78 22.78 -27.18
N VAL A 232 -10.18 21.60 -26.98
CA VAL A 232 -9.89 21.09 -25.64
C VAL A 232 -8.68 21.82 -25.08
N THR A 233 -8.91 22.58 -24.02
CA THR A 233 -7.87 23.34 -23.33
C THR A 233 -7.32 22.56 -22.13
N THR A 234 -6.18 23.03 -21.59
CA THR A 234 -5.64 22.54 -20.32
C THR A 234 -6.63 22.68 -19.15
N GLU A 235 -7.41 23.75 -19.12
CA GLU A 235 -8.41 23.99 -18.07
C GLU A 235 -9.54 22.96 -18.11
N ASP A 236 -10.00 22.58 -19.31
CA ASP A 236 -11.03 21.55 -19.49
C ASP A 236 -10.58 20.20 -18.95
N VAL A 237 -9.35 19.80 -19.26
CA VAL A 237 -8.78 18.54 -18.74
C VAL A 237 -8.64 18.59 -17.22
N LEU A 238 -8.21 19.71 -16.64
CA LEU A 238 -8.12 19.87 -15.19
C LEU A 238 -9.50 19.88 -14.52
N ALA A 239 -10.53 20.42 -15.18
CA ALA A 239 -11.90 20.36 -14.70
C ALA A 239 -12.43 18.92 -14.68
N VAL A 240 -12.25 18.17 -15.77
CA VAL A 240 -12.69 16.77 -15.90
C VAL A 240 -11.96 15.83 -14.95
N THR A 241 -10.64 15.97 -14.84
CA THR A 241 -9.84 15.12 -13.96
C THR A 241 -10.01 15.47 -12.47
N GLY A 242 -10.54 16.66 -12.15
CA GLY A 242 -10.55 17.17 -10.79
C GLY A 242 -9.17 17.52 -10.24
N SER A 243 -8.12 17.51 -11.08
CA SER A 243 -6.78 17.97 -10.74
C SER A 243 -6.72 19.49 -10.63
N VAL A 244 -5.69 19.96 -9.94
CA VAL A 244 -5.51 21.37 -9.61
C VAL A 244 -4.41 21.97 -10.49
N SER A 245 -4.55 23.22 -10.93
CA SER A 245 -3.51 23.82 -11.79
C SER A 245 -2.17 23.95 -11.04
N GLN A 246 -1.07 24.00 -11.77
CA GLN A 246 0.26 24.24 -11.18
C GLN A 246 0.33 25.56 -10.40
N GLN A 247 -0.34 26.61 -10.86
CA GLN A 247 -0.36 27.92 -10.20
C GLN A 247 -0.92 27.85 -8.77
N TYR A 248 -1.96 27.03 -8.56
CA TYR A 248 -2.53 26.79 -7.23
C TYR A 248 -1.53 26.10 -6.29
N LEU A 249 -0.76 25.13 -6.81
CA LEU A 249 0.30 24.45 -6.05
C LEU A 249 1.42 25.44 -5.70
N GLY A 250 1.91 26.22 -6.67
CA GLY A 250 2.94 27.24 -6.46
C GLY A 250 2.53 28.30 -5.43
N ASN A 251 1.31 28.81 -5.52
CA ASN A 251 0.77 29.77 -4.55
C ASN A 251 0.68 29.19 -3.12
N LEU A 252 0.35 27.90 -2.98
CA LEU A 252 0.35 27.25 -1.66
C LEU A 252 1.76 27.04 -1.11
N VAL A 253 2.73 26.72 -1.97
CA VAL A 253 4.14 26.64 -1.55
C VAL A 253 4.63 28.00 -1.06
N GLU A 254 4.27 29.11 -1.74
CA GLU A 254 4.55 30.47 -1.26
C GLU A 254 3.94 30.72 0.12
N CYS A 255 2.68 30.35 0.34
CA CYS A 255 2.03 30.50 1.64
C CYS A 255 2.73 29.72 2.74
N ILE A 256 3.16 28.47 2.47
CA ILE A 256 3.87 27.64 3.44
C ILE A 256 5.24 28.25 3.78
N ARG A 257 5.96 28.76 2.77
CA ARG A 257 7.25 29.45 2.97
C ARG A 257 7.07 30.72 3.81
N ASP A 258 6.05 31.51 3.51
CA ASP A 258 5.80 32.81 4.14
C ASP A 258 5.05 32.66 5.49
N ASN A 259 4.70 31.42 5.88
CA ASN A 259 3.91 31.07 7.07
C ASN A 259 2.50 31.70 7.09
N ASP A 260 1.92 31.98 5.92
CA ASP A 260 0.58 32.57 5.81
C ASP A 260 -0.51 31.49 5.78
N VAL A 261 -0.88 31.03 6.97
CA VAL A 261 -1.98 30.07 7.19
C VAL A 261 -3.31 30.59 6.63
N SER A 262 -3.56 31.90 6.75
CA SER A 262 -4.84 32.48 6.35
C SER A 262 -5.04 32.44 4.84
N ARG A 263 -3.98 32.79 4.09
CA ARG A 263 -4.00 32.70 2.63
C ARG A 263 -4.04 31.25 2.16
N ALA A 264 -3.31 30.35 2.81
CA ALA A 264 -3.34 28.92 2.49
C ALA A 264 -4.76 28.33 2.63
N LEU A 265 -5.45 28.59 3.74
CA LEU A 265 -6.81 28.10 3.97
C LEU A 265 -7.83 28.69 2.98
N ARG A 266 -7.68 29.95 2.56
CA ARG A 266 -8.52 30.56 1.52
C ARG A 266 -8.35 29.88 0.17
N ILE A 267 -7.12 29.52 -0.19
CA ILE A 267 -6.84 28.81 -1.44
C ILE A 267 -7.49 27.42 -1.42
N ILE A 268 -7.40 26.71 -0.29
CA ILE A 268 -8.06 25.41 -0.12
C ILE A 268 -9.57 25.57 -0.23
N ASP A 269 -10.17 26.58 0.39
CA ASP A 269 -11.62 26.79 0.34
C ASP A 269 -12.11 27.11 -1.08
N ASP A 270 -11.42 27.98 -1.82
CA ASP A 270 -11.72 28.25 -3.24
C ASP A 270 -11.62 26.96 -4.08
N MET A 271 -10.57 26.19 -3.89
CA MET A 271 -10.37 24.91 -4.56
C MET A 271 -11.49 23.89 -4.26
N MET A 272 -11.91 23.79 -2.98
CA MET A 272 -13.01 22.93 -2.56
C MET A 272 -14.35 23.39 -3.13
N SER A 273 -14.59 24.69 -3.21
CA SER A 273 -15.81 25.26 -3.81
C SER A 273 -15.94 24.92 -5.30
N LYS A 274 -14.81 24.73 -5.99
CA LYS A 274 -14.72 24.29 -7.39
C LYS A 274 -14.82 22.77 -7.57
N GLY A 275 -15.12 22.02 -6.50
CA GLY A 275 -15.35 20.58 -6.55
C GLY A 275 -14.08 19.74 -6.78
N LYS A 276 -12.90 20.30 -6.48
CA LYS A 276 -11.63 19.56 -6.63
C LYS A 276 -11.47 18.53 -5.52
N ASP A 277 -10.84 17.40 -5.84
CA ASP A 277 -10.70 16.29 -4.90
C ASP A 277 -9.52 16.51 -3.92
N PRO A 278 -9.74 16.45 -2.58
CA PRO A 278 -8.67 16.67 -1.60
C PRO A 278 -7.54 15.63 -1.64
N VAL A 279 -7.87 14.37 -1.95
CA VAL A 279 -6.90 13.26 -1.93
C VAL A 279 -5.97 13.38 -3.14
N ARG A 280 -6.56 13.64 -4.32
CA ARG A 280 -5.85 13.92 -5.56
C ARG A 280 -5.01 15.20 -5.45
N PHE A 281 -5.52 16.24 -4.79
CA PHE A 281 -4.73 17.43 -4.50
C PHE A 281 -3.51 17.12 -3.63
N MET A 282 -3.68 16.32 -2.56
CA MET A 282 -2.56 15.96 -1.69
C MET A 282 -1.49 15.15 -2.45
N GLU A 283 -1.92 14.26 -3.33
CA GLU A 283 -1.03 13.53 -4.23
C GLU A 283 -0.28 14.47 -5.18
N ASP A 284 -1.00 15.35 -5.88
CA ASP A 284 -0.43 16.39 -6.76
C ASP A 284 0.63 17.24 -6.02
N PHE A 285 0.37 17.57 -4.75
CA PHE A 285 1.28 18.37 -3.94
C PHE A 285 2.54 17.60 -3.49
N ILE A 286 2.41 16.30 -3.18
CA ILE A 286 3.55 15.43 -2.92
C ILE A 286 4.44 15.33 -4.16
N TYR A 287 3.84 15.13 -5.34
CA TYR A 287 4.58 15.10 -6.60
C TYR A 287 5.26 16.42 -6.91
N TYR A 288 4.62 17.57 -6.64
CA TYR A 288 5.22 18.89 -6.82
C TYR A 288 6.51 19.06 -6.00
N TYR A 289 6.50 18.67 -4.72
CA TYR A 289 7.69 18.73 -3.87
C TYR A 289 8.76 17.70 -4.25
N ARG A 290 8.35 16.51 -4.68
CA ARG A 290 9.29 15.51 -5.23
C ARG A 290 10.01 16.07 -6.47
N ASP A 291 9.27 16.66 -7.39
CA ASP A 291 9.80 17.27 -8.61
C ASP A 291 10.77 18.41 -8.26
N MET A 292 10.45 19.22 -7.22
CA MET A 292 11.35 20.24 -6.69
C MET A 292 12.66 19.66 -6.15
N LEU A 293 12.62 18.58 -5.38
CA LEU A 293 13.82 17.89 -4.89
C LEU A 293 14.68 17.33 -6.03
N LEU A 294 14.04 16.71 -7.03
CA LEU A 294 14.73 16.15 -8.18
C LEU A 294 15.44 17.25 -8.99
N TYR A 295 14.74 18.37 -9.23
CA TYR A 295 15.27 19.53 -9.92
C TYR A 295 16.48 20.15 -9.18
N GLN A 296 16.39 20.29 -7.84
CA GLN A 296 17.50 20.78 -7.02
C GLN A 296 18.72 19.85 -7.03
N THR A 297 18.49 18.53 -7.06
CA THR A 297 19.57 17.53 -7.00
C THR A 297 20.27 17.40 -8.36
N SER A 298 19.51 17.43 -9.45
CA SER A 298 20.05 17.38 -10.80
C SER A 298 19.10 18.03 -11.80
N PRO A 299 19.41 19.25 -12.27
CA PRO A 299 18.62 19.94 -13.29
C PRO A 299 18.55 19.18 -14.63
N GLN A 300 19.45 18.21 -14.86
CA GLN A 300 19.50 17.39 -16.07
C GLN A 300 18.38 16.33 -16.12
N LEU A 301 17.67 16.10 -15.00
CA LEU A 301 16.58 15.14 -14.88
C LEU A 301 15.19 15.77 -15.13
N GLU A 302 15.13 16.90 -15.82
CA GLU A 302 13.86 17.58 -16.15
C GLU A 302 12.84 16.65 -16.86
N HIS A 303 13.33 15.72 -17.68
CA HIS A 303 12.52 14.70 -18.35
C HIS A 303 11.92 13.64 -17.42
N MET A 304 12.35 13.58 -16.15
CA MET A 304 11.77 12.71 -15.11
C MET A 304 10.77 13.44 -14.20
N LEU A 305 10.51 14.73 -14.42
CA LEU A 305 9.50 15.46 -13.68
C LEU A 305 8.11 14.95 -14.08
N GLU A 306 7.37 14.46 -13.10
CA GLU A 306 6.11 13.78 -13.34
C GLU A 306 4.93 14.74 -13.33
N ARG A 307 5.03 15.87 -12.62
CA ARG A 307 3.89 16.78 -12.38
C ARG A 307 4.13 18.22 -12.80
N VAL A 308 5.35 18.72 -12.67
CA VAL A 308 5.69 20.13 -12.88
C VAL A 308 6.14 20.40 -14.31
N ILE A 309 5.71 21.54 -14.85
CA ILE A 309 6.35 22.22 -15.98
C ILE A 309 7.28 23.28 -15.38
N VAL A 310 8.56 23.30 -15.77
CA VAL A 310 9.53 24.24 -15.18
C VAL A 310 9.22 25.66 -15.66
N ASP A 311 8.48 26.41 -14.86
CA ASP A 311 8.22 27.84 -15.04
C ASP A 311 9.10 28.69 -14.11
N ASP A 312 9.09 30.01 -14.30
CA ASP A 312 9.90 30.93 -13.50
C ASP A 312 9.50 30.89 -12.02
N GLN A 313 8.21 30.69 -11.72
CA GLN A 313 7.71 30.57 -10.34
C GLN A 313 8.29 29.33 -9.65
N PHE A 314 8.28 28.16 -10.30
CA PHE A 314 8.84 26.93 -9.78
C PHE A 314 10.35 27.04 -9.58
N ARG A 315 11.08 27.66 -10.51
CA ARG A 315 12.52 27.91 -10.36
C ARG A 315 12.79 28.75 -9.12
N MET A 316 12.10 29.88 -8.95
CA MET A 316 12.24 30.73 -7.77
C MET A 316 11.92 30.00 -6.46
N LEU A 317 10.85 29.21 -6.44
CA LEU A 317 10.47 28.43 -5.26
C LEU A 317 11.47 27.32 -4.95
N SER A 318 12.01 26.68 -5.98
CA SER A 318 13.04 25.66 -5.83
C SER A 318 14.34 26.23 -5.28
N GLU A 319 14.74 27.45 -5.66
CA GLU A 319 15.97 28.05 -5.11
C GLU A 319 15.76 28.55 -3.67
N ALA A 320 14.55 28.95 -3.31
CA ALA A 320 14.23 29.49 -1.98
C ALA A 320 14.08 28.40 -0.89
N MET A 321 13.83 27.15 -1.26
CA MET A 321 13.52 26.06 -0.33
C MET A 321 14.74 25.16 -0.11
N ARG A 322 15.03 24.80 1.14
CA ARG A 322 16.12 23.87 1.46
C ARG A 322 15.68 22.42 1.29
N PRO A 323 16.51 21.51 0.75
CA PRO A 323 16.16 20.10 0.55
C PRO A 323 15.67 19.40 1.82
N GLU A 324 16.28 19.69 2.98
CA GLU A 324 15.90 19.09 4.27
C GLU A 324 14.45 19.39 4.62
N VAL A 325 14.00 20.61 4.32
CA VAL A 325 12.63 21.03 4.60
C VAL A 325 11.66 20.37 3.64
N ILE A 326 12.03 20.19 2.37
CA ILE A 326 11.18 19.50 1.41
C ILE A 326 10.96 18.03 1.81
N TYR A 327 11.99 17.34 2.34
CA TYR A 327 11.82 15.98 2.88
C TYR A 327 10.81 15.94 4.05
N GLU A 328 10.87 16.89 4.98
CA GLU A 328 9.92 16.99 6.10
C GLU A 328 8.48 17.27 5.61
N ILE A 329 8.33 18.13 4.61
CA ILE A 329 7.02 18.42 4.01
C ILE A 329 6.45 17.17 3.35
N ILE A 330 7.22 16.47 2.51
CA ILE A 330 6.78 15.24 1.84
C ILE A 330 6.36 14.17 2.86
N HIS A 331 7.12 14.02 3.95
CA HIS A 331 6.78 13.07 5.01
C HIS A 331 5.45 13.44 5.69
N THR A 332 5.24 14.72 6.01
CA THR A 332 4.01 15.22 6.63
C THR A 332 2.81 15.07 5.70
N LEU A 333 2.95 15.41 4.42
CA LEU A 333 1.92 15.23 3.40
C LEU A 333 1.57 13.75 3.22
N SER A 334 2.57 12.86 3.14
CA SER A 334 2.35 11.41 2.98
C SER A 334 1.59 10.81 4.16
N LYS A 335 1.90 11.24 5.38
CA LYS A 335 1.15 10.84 6.58
C LYS A 335 -0.29 11.33 6.52
N GLY A 336 -0.51 12.60 6.17
CA GLY A 336 -1.84 13.17 5.98
C GLY A 336 -2.66 12.41 4.92
N GLN A 337 -2.04 12.06 3.80
CA GLN A 337 -2.67 11.33 2.71
C GLN A 337 -3.11 9.92 3.16
N GLN A 338 -2.30 9.26 3.99
CA GLN A 338 -2.67 7.95 4.54
C GLN A 338 -3.86 8.04 5.48
N GLU A 339 -3.93 9.08 6.33
CA GLU A 339 -5.05 9.31 7.23
C GLU A 339 -6.35 9.64 6.46
N MET A 340 -6.24 10.37 5.34
CA MET A 340 -7.38 10.66 4.45
C MET A 340 -8.06 9.42 3.86
N LYS A 341 -7.35 8.29 3.71
CA LYS A 341 -7.94 7.05 3.18
C LYS A 341 -8.94 6.39 4.12
N TRP A 342 -8.92 6.72 5.41
CA TRP A 342 -9.72 6.07 6.46
C TRP A 342 -10.82 6.97 7.04
N THR A 343 -11.05 8.15 6.46
CA THR A 343 -12.00 9.15 6.96
C THR A 343 -13.05 9.51 5.92
N ASN A 344 -14.22 9.91 6.39
CA ASN A 344 -15.30 10.44 5.55
C ASN A 344 -15.19 11.96 5.32
N HIS A 345 -14.23 12.62 5.96
CA HIS A 345 -14.02 14.07 5.83
C HIS A 345 -12.56 14.41 5.45
N PRO A 346 -12.09 14.07 4.23
CA PRO A 346 -10.73 14.36 3.77
C PRO A 346 -10.35 15.85 3.83
N ARG A 347 -11.33 16.75 3.65
CA ARG A 347 -11.14 18.21 3.74
C ARG A 347 -10.51 18.65 5.07
N ILE A 348 -10.97 18.11 6.19
CA ILE A 348 -10.48 18.50 7.53
C ILE A 348 -8.99 18.15 7.66
N PHE A 349 -8.61 16.96 7.20
CA PHE A 349 -7.21 16.52 7.24
C PHE A 349 -6.33 17.38 6.33
N LEU A 350 -6.85 17.81 5.18
CA LEU A 350 -6.13 18.73 4.29
C LEU A 350 -5.85 20.06 4.99
N GLU A 351 -6.87 20.66 5.61
CA GLU A 351 -6.73 21.91 6.35
C GLU A 351 -5.76 21.77 7.53
N VAL A 352 -5.87 20.69 8.32
CA VAL A 352 -4.97 20.42 9.46
C VAL A 352 -3.52 20.26 9.01
N VAL A 353 -3.27 19.49 7.95
CA VAL A 353 -1.93 19.29 7.41
C VAL A 353 -1.34 20.61 6.92
N MET A 354 -2.14 21.47 6.26
CA MET A 354 -1.65 22.77 5.78
C MET A 354 -1.33 23.72 6.94
N VAL A 355 -2.13 23.72 8.00
CA VAL A 355 -1.83 24.46 9.23
C VAL A 355 -0.54 23.95 9.87
N GLN A 356 -0.36 22.64 9.97
CA GLN A 356 0.85 22.03 10.51
C GLN A 356 2.10 22.42 9.72
N LEU A 357 2.04 22.36 8.39
CA LEU A 357 3.15 22.73 7.51
C LEU A 357 3.54 24.21 7.67
N CYS A 358 2.56 25.11 7.71
CA CYS A 358 2.80 26.53 7.93
C CYS A 358 3.35 26.84 9.34
N GLN A 359 2.99 26.06 10.37
CA GLN A 359 3.49 26.27 11.73
C GLN A 359 4.88 25.65 11.96
N GLN A 360 5.19 24.52 11.33
CA GLN A 360 6.50 23.87 11.45
C GLN A 360 7.62 24.73 10.83
N PHE A 361 7.34 25.46 9.75
CA PHE A 361 8.28 26.44 9.19
C PHE A 361 8.65 27.54 10.21
N MET A 362 7.70 28.02 11.03
CA MET A 362 7.99 28.98 12.10
C MET A 362 8.97 28.43 13.15
N VAL A 363 8.90 27.13 13.46
CA VAL A 363 9.76 26.51 14.48
C VAL A 363 11.19 26.30 13.96
N GLN A 364 11.37 26.00 12.68
CA GLN A 364 12.70 25.89 12.06
C GLN A 364 13.38 27.26 11.90
N ALA A 365 12.64 28.31 11.54
CA ALA A 365 13.15 29.68 11.48
C ALA A 365 13.57 30.19 12.87
N ASN A 366 12.76 29.96 13.91
CA ASN A 366 13.08 30.36 15.29
C ASN A 366 14.05 29.40 16.00
N GLY A 367 14.24 28.19 15.48
CA GLY A 367 15.12 27.18 16.04
C GLY A 367 16.60 27.54 15.90
N THR A 368 16.97 28.22 14.81
CA THR A 368 18.32 28.77 14.62
C THR A 368 18.60 29.91 15.60
N ASP A 369 17.66 30.84 15.79
CA ASP A 369 17.77 31.90 16.80
C ASP A 369 17.84 31.37 18.23
N ARG A 370 17.05 30.33 18.57
CA ARG A 370 17.14 29.67 19.88
C ARG A 370 18.44 28.91 20.06
N LEU A 371 18.95 28.23 19.02
CA LEU A 371 20.22 27.53 19.06
C LEU A 371 21.38 28.52 19.20
N GLN A 372 21.36 29.65 18.50
CA GLN A 372 22.33 30.73 18.66
C GLN A 372 22.23 31.40 20.03
N ALA A 373 21.02 31.60 20.56
CA ALA A 373 20.84 32.10 21.92
C ALA A 373 21.39 31.14 22.99
N ILE A 374 21.25 29.83 22.78
CA ILE A 374 21.82 28.79 23.68
C ILE A 374 23.35 28.74 23.54
N ILE A 375 23.88 28.81 22.31
CA ILE A 375 25.34 28.84 22.07
C ILE A 375 25.96 30.11 22.67
N ASN A 376 25.33 31.27 22.51
CA ASN A 376 25.78 32.52 23.12
C ASN A 376 25.73 32.44 24.65
N ARG A 377 24.68 31.82 25.23
CA ARG A 377 24.62 31.54 26.68
C ARG A 377 25.72 30.59 27.14
N MET A 378 26.03 29.55 26.37
CA MET A 378 27.14 28.64 26.70
C MET A 378 28.48 29.37 26.68
N GLN A 379 28.75 30.19 25.67
CA GLN A 379 29.99 30.99 25.60
C GLN A 379 30.09 32.03 26.72
N GLN A 380 28.96 32.61 27.13
CA GLN A 380 28.90 33.56 28.24
C GLN A 380 29.15 32.86 29.59
N LEU A 381 28.55 31.68 29.80
CA LEU A 381 28.80 30.84 30.96
C LEU A 381 30.24 30.31 31.01
N GLU A 382 30.86 30.01 29.87
CA GLU A 382 32.28 29.62 29.80
C GLU A 382 33.21 30.79 30.19
N LYS A 383 32.87 32.03 29.81
CA LYS A 383 33.58 33.22 30.27
C LYS A 383 33.41 33.46 31.77
N GLU A 384 32.18 33.33 32.29
CA GLU A 384 31.92 33.46 33.73
C GLU A 384 32.63 32.36 34.54
N LEU A 385 32.69 31.13 34.04
CA LEU A 385 33.47 30.04 34.63
C LEU A 385 34.99 30.30 34.60
N ALA A 386 35.50 30.96 33.56
CA ALA A 386 36.90 31.36 33.48
C ALA A 386 37.25 32.48 34.49
N ASP A 387 36.32 33.42 34.72
CA ASP A 387 36.48 34.49 35.70
C ASP A 387 36.35 33.97 37.15
N VAL A 388 35.43 33.04 37.40
CA VAL A 388 35.27 32.32 38.67
C VAL A 388 36.48 31.42 38.98
N LYS A 389 37.14 30.85 37.97
CA LYS A 389 38.41 30.12 38.15
C LYS A 389 39.60 31.03 38.48
N LYS A 390 39.59 32.30 38.05
CA LYS A 390 40.66 33.28 38.35
C LYS A 390 40.50 33.94 39.71
N ASN A 391 39.27 34.21 40.12
CA ASN A 391 38.95 34.79 41.42
C ASN A 391 38.26 33.73 42.27
N GLY A 392 39.07 32.97 43.02
CA GLY A 392 38.61 31.83 43.81
C GLY A 392 37.36 32.14 44.65
N VAL A 393 36.36 31.26 44.55
CA VAL A 393 35.09 31.37 45.27
C VAL A 393 35.19 30.72 46.66
N PRO A 394 34.65 31.35 47.72
CA PRO A 394 34.63 30.77 49.07
C PRO A 394 33.79 29.48 49.13
N ALA A 395 34.30 28.53 49.91
CA ALA A 395 33.65 27.27 50.20
C ALA A 395 32.33 27.47 50.98
N GLY A 396 31.26 26.87 50.49
CA GLY A 396 30.02 26.74 51.23
C GLY A 396 28.89 26.14 50.40
N VAL A 397 28.34 25.03 50.89
CA VAL A 397 27.14 24.31 50.42
C VAL A 397 27.38 23.27 49.31
N GLN A 398 27.68 22.04 49.74
CA GLN A 398 27.39 20.83 48.99
C GLN A 398 25.87 20.58 49.05
N GLN A 399 25.20 20.65 47.90
CA GLN A 399 23.94 19.96 47.67
C GLN A 399 24.18 18.95 46.55
N GLU A 400 24.08 17.66 46.88
CA GLU A 400 24.05 16.58 45.91
C GLU A 400 22.79 16.70 45.05
N VAL A 401 22.95 17.19 43.81
CA VAL A 401 21.96 17.01 42.75
C VAL A 401 22.45 15.87 41.87
N ARG A 402 21.71 14.76 41.93
CA ARG A 402 21.93 13.54 41.16
C ARG A 402 21.59 13.81 39.68
N GLU A 403 22.63 14.01 38.85
CA GLU A 403 22.48 14.14 37.39
C GLU A 403 21.87 12.87 36.79
N THR A 404 20.64 12.97 36.26
CA THR A 404 20.13 12.01 35.27
C THR A 404 20.41 12.56 33.88
N ARG A 405 21.57 12.22 33.32
CA ARG A 405 21.89 12.48 31.91
C ARG A 405 21.15 11.48 31.03
N THR A 406 20.05 11.89 30.41
CA THR A 406 19.50 11.23 29.22
C THR A 406 19.99 11.94 27.96
N ALA A 407 21.02 11.37 27.33
CA ALA A 407 21.42 11.75 25.98
C ALA A 407 20.45 11.13 24.96
N PRO A 408 19.89 11.88 23.99
CA PRO A 408 19.15 11.29 22.88
C PRO A 408 20.13 10.61 21.93
N LYS A 409 19.98 9.29 21.75
CA LYS A 409 20.68 8.51 20.71
C LYS A 409 19.85 8.50 19.42
N PRO A 410 20.51 8.45 18.25
CA PRO A 410 19.84 8.50 16.95
C PRO A 410 19.02 7.23 16.68
N VAL A 411 17.90 7.42 15.98
CA VAL A 411 17.01 6.35 15.54
C VAL A 411 17.74 5.47 14.53
N ARG A 412 17.99 4.21 14.92
CA ARG A 412 18.31 3.11 14.01
C ARG A 412 17.09 2.20 13.93
N THR A 413 16.62 1.95 12.71
CA THR A 413 15.73 0.85 12.38
C THR A 413 16.37 -0.48 12.80
N GLY A 414 15.80 -1.16 13.80
CA GLY A 414 16.24 -2.48 14.24
C GLY A 414 15.39 -3.02 15.39
N ASN A 415 15.01 -4.29 15.26
CA ASN A 415 14.20 -5.17 16.13
C ASN A 415 14.03 -4.76 17.60
N MET A 416 12.82 -5.00 18.14
CA MET A 416 12.50 -4.70 19.54
C MET A 416 13.44 -5.47 20.48
N LYS A 417 14.20 -4.75 21.31
CA LYS A 417 14.98 -5.36 22.41
C LYS A 417 14.01 -5.77 23.51
N ILE A 418 13.60 -7.03 23.51
CA ILE A 418 12.78 -7.61 24.57
C ILE A 418 13.58 -7.59 25.89
N PRO A 419 13.08 -7.00 26.98
CA PRO A 419 13.78 -6.95 28.25
C PRO A 419 13.69 -8.29 29.01
N VAL A 420 14.33 -9.34 28.47
CA VAL A 420 14.30 -10.73 29.00
C VAL A 420 14.65 -10.80 30.50
N GLY A 421 15.56 -9.94 30.98
CA GLY A 421 15.92 -9.88 32.40
C GLY A 421 14.76 -9.51 33.33
N ARG A 422 13.93 -8.54 32.95
CA ARG A 422 12.76 -8.13 33.75
C ARG A 422 11.66 -9.19 33.71
N VAL A 423 11.53 -9.91 32.60
CA VAL A 423 10.57 -11.02 32.46
C VAL A 423 10.95 -12.16 33.40
N HIS A 424 12.24 -12.49 33.52
CA HIS A 424 12.73 -13.48 34.47
C HIS A 424 12.52 -13.05 35.95
N GLU A 425 12.64 -11.76 36.26
CA GLU A 425 12.34 -11.24 37.61
C GLU A 425 10.85 -11.41 37.96
N VAL A 426 9.95 -11.12 37.01
CA VAL A 426 8.51 -11.36 37.21
C VAL A 426 8.22 -12.84 37.36
N LEU A 427 8.84 -13.71 36.56
CA LEU A 427 8.65 -15.17 36.64
C LEU A 427 9.09 -15.75 37.99
N LYS A 428 10.18 -15.25 38.59
CA LYS A 428 10.65 -15.69 39.93
C LYS A 428 9.69 -15.34 41.07
N GLN A 429 8.94 -14.25 40.91
CA GLN A 429 8.02 -13.73 41.92
C GLN A 429 6.54 -13.97 41.52
N ALA A 430 6.30 -14.70 40.43
CA ALA A 430 4.97 -14.88 39.89
C ALA A 430 4.15 -15.83 40.77
N LYS A 431 2.98 -15.37 41.24
CA LYS A 431 2.02 -16.21 41.96
C LYS A 431 0.82 -16.49 41.06
N ARG A 432 0.35 -17.74 41.07
CA ARG A 432 -0.82 -18.17 40.28
C ARG A 432 -2.10 -17.39 40.65
N GLN A 433 -2.23 -17.02 41.92
CA GLN A 433 -3.37 -16.25 42.43
C GLN A 433 -3.45 -14.84 41.83
N ASP A 434 -2.32 -14.14 41.71
CA ASP A 434 -2.28 -12.77 41.14
C ASP A 434 -2.61 -12.79 39.63
N LEU A 435 -2.23 -13.85 38.91
CA LEU A 435 -2.58 -14.02 37.48
C LEU A 435 -4.07 -14.33 37.26
N GLU A 436 -4.67 -15.18 38.10
CA GLU A 436 -6.10 -15.50 38.03
C GLU A 436 -6.95 -14.26 38.36
N GLN A 437 -6.53 -13.46 39.35
CA GLN A 437 -7.15 -12.17 39.67
C GLN A 437 -7.07 -11.19 38.50
N LEU A 438 -5.90 -11.02 37.88
CA LEU A 438 -5.72 -10.12 36.73
C LEU A 438 -6.56 -10.55 35.51
N LYS A 439 -6.65 -11.86 35.23
CA LYS A 439 -7.49 -12.39 34.15
C LYS A 439 -8.96 -12.13 34.36
N SER A 440 -9.45 -12.22 35.60
CA SER A 440 -10.87 -11.97 35.92
C SER A 440 -11.27 -10.50 35.73
N ILE A 441 -10.34 -9.57 35.94
CA ILE A 441 -10.57 -8.12 35.88
C ILE A 441 -10.26 -7.53 34.48
N TRP A 442 -9.57 -8.29 33.62
CA TRP A 442 -9.11 -7.83 32.31
C TRP A 442 -10.25 -7.33 31.40
N GLY A 443 -11.39 -8.01 31.40
CA GLY A 443 -12.57 -7.58 30.63
C GLY A 443 -13.14 -6.24 31.09
N GLU A 444 -13.16 -5.99 32.40
CA GLU A 444 -13.63 -4.71 32.97
C GLU A 444 -12.65 -3.58 32.66
N LEU A 445 -11.34 -3.85 32.71
CA LEU A 445 -10.29 -2.90 32.33
C LEU A 445 -10.44 -2.43 30.88
N LEU A 446 -10.66 -3.35 29.94
CA LEU A 446 -10.88 -3.02 28.53
C LEU A 446 -12.16 -2.18 28.34
N GLY A 447 -13.21 -2.48 29.12
CA GLY A 447 -14.45 -1.69 29.15
C GLY A 447 -14.24 -0.25 29.63
N ARG A 448 -13.50 -0.06 30.73
CA ARG A 448 -13.18 1.27 31.27
C ARG A 448 -12.26 2.07 30.34
N LEU A 449 -11.31 1.44 29.67
CA LEU A 449 -10.48 2.14 28.67
C LEU A 449 -11.30 2.69 27.50
N LYS A 450 -12.36 1.98 27.09
CA LYS A 450 -13.30 2.48 26.08
C LYS A 450 -14.08 3.71 26.59
N SER A 451 -14.43 3.77 27.88
CA SER A 451 -15.13 4.93 28.47
C SER A 451 -14.22 6.16 28.69
N TYR A 452 -12.91 5.97 28.85
CA TYR A 452 -11.92 7.07 28.94
C TYR A 452 -11.46 7.59 27.56
N ASN A 453 -12.23 7.34 26.49
CA ASN A 453 -11.95 7.81 25.13
C ASN A 453 -10.62 7.30 24.53
N LYS A 454 -10.08 6.18 25.06
CA LYS A 454 -8.87 5.49 24.57
C LYS A 454 -9.22 4.21 23.80
N VAL A 455 -10.22 4.30 22.92
CA VAL A 455 -10.79 3.14 22.18
C VAL A 455 -9.74 2.43 21.33
N ALA A 456 -8.85 3.17 20.65
CA ALA A 456 -7.77 2.59 19.84
C ALA A 456 -6.79 1.75 20.67
N PHE A 457 -6.52 2.14 21.92
CA PHE A 457 -5.64 1.40 22.81
C PHE A 457 -6.34 0.17 23.42
N ALA A 458 -7.64 0.29 23.74
CA ALA A 458 -8.44 -0.84 24.20
C ALA A 458 -8.51 -1.96 23.15
N VAL A 459 -8.69 -1.62 21.86
CA VAL A 459 -8.69 -2.59 20.75
C VAL A 459 -7.31 -3.23 20.56
N LEU A 460 -6.23 -2.49 20.82
CA LEU A 460 -4.87 -3.03 20.78
C LEU A 460 -4.64 -4.08 21.89
N LEU A 461 -5.18 -3.84 23.09
CA LEU A 461 -5.09 -4.75 24.22
C LEU A 461 -6.07 -5.93 24.16
N GLU A 462 -7.13 -5.83 23.35
CA GLU A 462 -8.11 -6.90 23.12
C GLU A 462 -7.47 -8.15 22.49
N ASN A 463 -6.42 -7.96 21.70
CA ASN A 463 -5.61 -9.04 21.12
C ASN A 463 -4.37 -9.39 21.97
N SER A 464 -4.40 -9.09 23.28
CA SER A 464 -3.33 -9.38 24.24
C SER A 464 -3.84 -10.17 25.43
N GLU A 465 -2.98 -11.04 25.98
CA GLU A 465 -3.32 -11.88 27.13
C GLU A 465 -2.29 -11.75 28.26
N PRO A 466 -2.73 -11.60 29.53
CA PRO A 466 -1.83 -11.65 30.67
C PRO A 466 -1.34 -13.08 30.91
N VAL A 467 -0.01 -13.27 30.85
CA VAL A 467 0.65 -14.58 30.91
C VAL A 467 1.47 -14.79 32.18
N ALA A 468 1.87 -13.73 32.89
CA ALA A 468 2.46 -13.78 34.22
C ALA A 468 2.13 -12.51 35.01
N ALA A 469 2.02 -12.62 36.33
CA ALA A 469 1.81 -11.49 37.24
C ALA A 469 2.55 -11.72 38.55
N SER A 470 3.19 -10.67 39.06
CA SER A 470 3.80 -10.56 40.39
C SER A 470 3.20 -9.36 41.14
N GLU A 471 3.67 -9.09 42.35
CA GLU A 471 3.10 -8.02 43.21
C GLU A 471 3.25 -6.61 42.62
N ASP A 472 4.29 -6.37 41.80
CA ASP A 472 4.64 -5.04 41.27
C ASP A 472 4.65 -4.98 39.72
N SER A 473 4.43 -6.09 39.02
CA SER A 473 4.55 -6.16 37.56
C SER A 473 3.75 -7.30 36.93
N TYR A 474 3.39 -7.15 35.66
CA TYR A 474 2.70 -8.19 34.89
C TYR A 474 3.20 -8.24 33.45
N VAL A 475 3.11 -9.42 32.84
CA VAL A 475 3.53 -9.69 31.48
C VAL A 475 2.32 -9.87 30.58
N LEU A 476 2.25 -9.10 29.50
CA LEU A 476 1.27 -9.23 28.43
C LEU A 476 1.91 -9.85 27.19
N ALA A 477 1.31 -10.94 26.72
CA ALA A 477 1.66 -11.54 25.44
C ALA A 477 0.77 -10.96 24.33
N PHE A 478 1.40 -10.46 23.27
CA PHE A 478 0.73 -9.95 22.06
C PHE A 478 0.96 -10.87 20.87
N GLN A 479 -0.02 -10.95 19.98
CA GLN A 479 0.08 -11.75 18.75
C GLN A 479 1.15 -11.22 17.76
N TYR A 480 1.39 -9.91 17.73
CA TYR A 480 2.31 -9.27 16.79
C TYR A 480 3.31 -8.34 17.49
N GLU A 481 4.58 -8.34 17.05
CA GLU A 481 5.66 -7.51 17.63
C GLU A 481 5.37 -6.01 17.54
N ILE A 482 4.68 -5.58 16.47
CA ILE A 482 4.33 -4.18 16.27
C ILE A 482 3.33 -3.68 17.33
N HIS A 483 2.46 -4.54 17.85
CA HIS A 483 1.53 -4.19 18.92
C HIS A 483 2.25 -4.02 20.26
N CYS A 484 3.29 -4.83 20.53
CA CYS A 484 4.13 -4.64 21.72
C CYS A 484 4.82 -3.28 21.71
N LYS A 485 5.33 -2.87 20.54
CA LYS A 485 6.01 -1.58 20.37
C LYS A 485 5.05 -0.42 20.57
N MET A 486 3.88 -0.48 19.93
CA MET A 486 2.82 0.54 20.09
C MET A 486 2.31 0.62 21.55
N ALA A 487 2.18 -0.52 22.24
CA ALA A 487 1.81 -0.55 23.65
C ALA A 487 2.87 0.10 24.55
N SER A 488 4.15 -0.17 24.29
CA SER A 488 5.26 0.32 25.11
C SER A 488 5.61 1.80 24.86
N GLU A 489 5.30 2.32 23.66
CA GLU A 489 5.57 3.71 23.28
C GLU A 489 4.48 4.68 23.73
N ASN A 490 3.26 4.18 23.97
CA ASN A 490 2.11 5.01 24.36
C ASN A 490 2.01 5.22 25.89
N ARG A 491 2.91 6.05 26.43
CA ARG A 491 3.02 6.32 27.87
C ARG A 491 1.72 6.86 28.49
N GLU A 492 1.01 7.74 27.78
CA GLU A 492 -0.23 8.34 28.28
C GLU A 492 -1.34 7.29 28.49
N ALA A 493 -1.46 6.34 27.57
CA ALA A 493 -2.42 5.25 27.70
C ALA A 493 -2.00 4.26 28.79
N MET A 494 -0.70 4.03 28.95
CA MET A 494 -0.15 3.21 30.04
C MET A 494 -0.41 3.80 31.42
N ASP A 495 -0.24 5.11 31.60
CA ASP A 495 -0.56 5.79 32.86
C ASP A 495 -2.05 5.63 33.21
N THR A 496 -2.92 5.64 32.20
CA THR A 496 -4.37 5.42 32.36
C THR A 496 -4.67 3.97 32.75
N VAL A 497 -3.98 2.99 32.16
CA VAL A 497 -4.09 1.57 32.52
C VAL A 497 -3.63 1.33 33.96
N GLU A 498 -2.52 1.93 34.37
CA GLU A 498 -2.00 1.83 35.74
C GLU A 498 -2.97 2.43 36.77
N GLN A 499 -3.60 3.57 36.44
CA GLN A 499 -4.65 4.17 37.27
C GLN A 499 -5.86 3.25 37.41
N ILE A 500 -6.37 2.69 36.31
CA ILE A 500 -7.51 1.77 36.32
C ILE A 500 -7.17 0.49 37.10
N LEU A 501 -5.97 -0.06 36.93
CA LEU A 501 -5.52 -1.23 37.68
C LEU A 501 -5.37 -0.94 39.17
N PHE A 502 -4.91 0.26 39.54
CA PHE A 502 -4.83 0.69 40.93
C PHE A 502 -6.22 0.79 41.57
N GLU A 503 -7.23 1.29 40.86
CA GLU A 503 -8.61 1.34 41.35
C GLU A 503 -9.23 -0.06 41.52
N LEU A 504 -8.91 -1.00 40.64
CA LEU A 504 -9.53 -2.34 40.63
C LEU A 504 -8.81 -3.36 41.53
N VAL A 505 -7.49 -3.28 41.64
CA VAL A 505 -6.65 -4.26 42.36
C VAL A 505 -6.02 -3.67 43.62
N GLY A 506 -5.98 -2.33 43.76
CA GLY A 506 -5.34 -1.64 44.89
C GLY A 506 -3.81 -1.66 44.85
N LYS A 507 -3.20 -2.19 43.77
CA LYS A 507 -1.75 -2.32 43.59
C LYS A 507 -1.30 -1.59 42.32
N ARG A 508 -0.09 -1.03 42.32
CA ARG A 508 0.51 -0.43 41.12
C ARG A 508 1.30 -1.50 40.38
N LEU A 509 0.79 -1.90 39.22
CA LEU A 509 1.37 -2.96 38.41
C LEU A 509 2.01 -2.39 37.15
N ASN A 510 3.30 -2.61 36.97
CA ASN A 510 3.99 -2.23 35.74
C ASN A 510 3.81 -3.28 34.65
N MET A 511 3.47 -2.84 33.43
CA MET A 511 3.28 -3.74 32.30
C MET A 511 4.59 -4.02 31.56
N ILE A 512 4.78 -5.29 31.18
CA ILE A 512 5.86 -5.73 30.29
C ILE A 512 5.23 -6.41 29.06
N ALA A 513 5.42 -5.82 27.88
CA ALA A 513 4.92 -6.36 26.62
C ALA A 513 5.92 -7.33 25.96
N ILE A 514 5.44 -8.51 25.56
CA ILE A 514 6.24 -9.52 24.86
C ILE A 514 5.44 -10.10 23.68
N PRO A 515 6.08 -10.41 22.53
CA PRO A 515 5.45 -11.20 21.48
C PRO A 515 5.20 -12.65 21.93
N LYS A 516 4.05 -13.23 21.56
CA LYS A 516 3.66 -14.61 21.94
C LYS A 516 4.68 -15.66 21.49
N ASP A 517 5.32 -15.46 20.33
CA ASP A 517 6.38 -16.35 19.80
C ASP A 517 7.66 -16.36 20.66
N HIS A 518 7.94 -15.25 21.35
CA HIS A 518 9.09 -15.13 22.25
C HIS A 518 8.78 -15.60 23.67
N TRP A 519 7.51 -15.50 24.10
CA TRP A 519 7.08 -15.98 25.42
C TRP A 519 7.33 -17.49 25.61
N GLY A 520 7.00 -18.32 24.61
CA GLY A 520 7.21 -19.77 24.67
C GLY A 520 8.67 -20.14 24.93
N LYS A 521 9.59 -19.51 24.18
CA LYS A 521 11.04 -19.75 24.31
C LYS A 521 11.60 -19.28 25.66
N ILE A 522 11.20 -18.11 26.13
CA ILE A 522 11.67 -17.54 27.41
C ILE A 522 11.18 -18.39 28.59
N ARG A 523 9.94 -18.89 28.53
CA ARG A 523 9.39 -19.77 29.57
C ARG A 523 10.10 -21.12 29.62
N GLU A 524 10.36 -21.73 28.46
CA GLU A 524 11.13 -22.98 28.37
C GLU A 524 12.57 -22.80 28.88
N GLU A 525 13.24 -21.71 28.51
CA GLU A 525 14.59 -21.38 28.97
C GLU A 525 14.64 -21.13 30.50
N PHE A 526 13.59 -20.52 31.07
CA PHE A 526 13.47 -20.33 32.51
C PHE A 526 13.26 -21.65 33.26
N LEU A 527 12.36 -22.52 32.77
CA LEU A 527 12.09 -23.83 33.36
C LEU A 527 13.32 -24.76 33.29
N GLN A 528 14.11 -24.67 32.23
CA GLN A 528 15.37 -25.40 32.11
C GLN A 528 16.47 -24.88 33.06
N ARG A 529 16.46 -23.59 33.39
CA ARG A 529 17.45 -22.98 34.30
C ARG A 529 17.12 -23.17 35.79
N GLU A 530 15.84 -23.17 36.18
CA GLU A 530 15.44 -23.43 37.57
C GLU A 530 15.15 -24.91 37.86
N GLY A 531 14.86 -25.73 36.84
CA GLY A 531 14.65 -27.18 36.96
C GLY A 531 15.89 -28.00 37.35
N GLY A 532 17.03 -27.36 37.60
CA GLY A 532 18.24 -28.00 38.12
C GLY A 532 18.30 -28.12 39.65
N ASN A 533 17.32 -27.59 40.40
CA ASN A 533 17.39 -27.62 41.86
C ASN A 533 16.02 -27.59 42.56
N SER A 534 15.19 -28.60 42.31
CA SER A 534 14.17 -29.08 43.27
C SER A 534 13.62 -30.41 42.80
N GLU A 535 13.97 -31.48 43.50
CA GLU A 535 13.32 -32.78 43.41
C GLU A 535 11.84 -32.68 43.83
N GLU A 536 11.04 -33.59 43.27
CA GLU A 536 9.64 -33.92 43.58
C GLU A 536 8.53 -33.09 42.93
N SER A 537 8.20 -33.45 41.69
CA SER A 537 6.81 -33.77 41.33
C SER A 537 6.80 -34.80 40.20
N LYS A 538 6.34 -36.01 40.51
CA LYS A 538 6.11 -37.08 39.53
C LYS A 538 5.00 -36.64 38.56
N GLU A 539 5.35 -36.25 37.34
CA GLU A 539 4.41 -36.30 36.22
C GLU A 539 4.61 -37.62 35.48
N GLN A 540 3.54 -38.42 35.47
CA GLN A 540 3.41 -39.65 34.71
C GLN A 540 3.71 -39.35 33.23
N ARG A 541 4.73 -40.02 32.69
CA ARG A 541 4.95 -40.07 31.24
C ARG A 541 3.73 -40.75 30.62
N VAL A 542 2.92 -39.98 29.90
CA VAL A 542 1.86 -40.53 29.06
C VAL A 542 2.52 -41.22 27.87
N ASP A 543 2.17 -42.48 27.63
CA ASP A 543 2.75 -43.33 26.59
C ASP A 543 2.44 -42.73 25.20
N PRO A 544 3.44 -42.51 24.31
CA PRO A 544 3.25 -41.86 23.01
C PRO A 544 2.17 -42.48 22.11
N LEU A 545 1.83 -43.76 22.31
CA LEU A 545 0.73 -44.42 21.61
C LEU A 545 -0.65 -43.85 21.97
N ILE A 546 -0.82 -43.38 23.20
CA ILE A 546 -2.08 -42.82 23.69
C ILE A 546 -2.29 -41.42 23.10
N GLU A 547 -1.22 -40.62 22.99
CA GLU A 547 -1.29 -39.31 22.32
C GLU A 547 -1.65 -39.42 20.83
N GLU A 548 -1.11 -40.43 20.15
CA GLU A 548 -1.39 -40.65 18.72
C GLU A 548 -2.83 -41.15 18.51
N ALA A 549 -3.33 -42.01 19.39
CA ALA A 549 -4.73 -42.44 19.39
C ALA A 549 -5.69 -41.26 19.66
N VAL A 550 -5.39 -40.40 20.63
CA VAL A 550 -6.19 -39.20 20.97
C VAL A 550 -6.25 -38.22 19.78
N LYS A 551 -5.17 -38.09 19.01
CA LYS A 551 -5.16 -37.27 17.79
C LYS A 551 -6.01 -37.82 16.66
N LEU A 552 -6.12 -39.14 16.54
CA LEU A 552 -6.82 -39.78 15.41
C LEU A 552 -8.33 -39.86 15.61
N VAL A 553 -8.81 -40.15 16.82
CA VAL A 553 -10.24 -40.40 17.08
C VAL A 553 -10.87 -39.46 18.11
N GLY A 554 -10.08 -38.58 18.73
CA GLY A 554 -10.57 -37.61 19.72
C GLY A 554 -10.75 -38.23 21.11
N GLN A 555 -10.49 -37.42 22.13
CA GLN A 555 -10.34 -37.86 23.53
C GLN A 555 -11.63 -38.44 24.15
N GLN A 556 -12.79 -38.20 23.55
CA GLN A 556 -14.10 -38.61 24.05
C GLN A 556 -14.47 -40.06 23.67
N LEU A 557 -13.71 -40.70 22.78
CA LEU A 557 -14.01 -42.03 22.24
C LEU A 557 -12.96 -43.09 22.61
N ILE A 558 -12.04 -42.78 23.54
CA ILE A 558 -10.94 -43.65 23.94
C ILE A 558 -11.12 -44.05 25.41
N GLU A 559 -11.18 -45.36 25.65
CA GLU A 559 -11.21 -45.94 26.99
C GLU A 559 -9.90 -46.72 27.21
N ILE A 560 -9.04 -46.23 28.11
CA ILE A 560 -7.74 -46.83 28.40
C ILE A 560 -7.92 -47.80 29.57
N LYS A 561 -7.63 -49.09 29.36
CA LYS A 561 -7.58 -50.10 30.43
C LYS A 561 -6.12 -50.44 30.73
N GLU A 562 -5.75 -50.43 32.00
CA GLU A 562 -4.41 -50.78 32.49
C GLU A 562 -4.04 -52.24 32.25
#